data_AF-A0A561SEL8-F1
#
_entry.id   AF-A0A561SEL8-F1
#
_cell.length_a   1.000
_cell.length_b   1.000
_cell.length_c   1.000
_cell.angle_alpha   90.00
_cell.angle_beta   90.00
_cell.angle_gamma   90.00
#
_symmetry.space_group_name_H-M   'P 1'
#
loop_
_entity.id
_entity.type
_entity.pdbx_description
1 polymer ?
#
loop_
_entity_poly.entity_id
_entity_poly.type
_entity_poly.pdbx_seq_one_letter_code
_entity_poly.pdbx_strand_id
1 'polypeptide(L)' 'MIVLCGPLVRDTGGLLIFRAGSEAEVRGLVDGDPYAREGVLEHVRIEHWDPVLGSLVGHLGD' A
#
# COMPACT_ATOMS: atom_id res chain seq x y z
N MET A 1 -2.98 -4.78 7.57
CA MET A 1 -3.03 -3.49 8.30
C MET A 1 -2.17 -2.45 7.60
N ILE A 2 -2.59 -1.18 7.53
CA ILE A 2 -1.77 -0.10 6.94
C ILE A 2 -0.66 0.34 7.91
N VAL A 3 0.56 0.51 7.40
CA VAL A 3 1.73 0.93 8.18
C VAL A 3 2.07 2.39 7.89
N LEU A 4 2.04 2.77 6.62
CA LEU A 4 2.33 4.13 6.16
C LEU A 4 1.55 4.39 4.87
N CYS A 5 1.05 5.61 4.70
CA CYS A 5 0.49 6.05 3.44
C CYS A 5 0.67 7.54 3.20
N GLY A 6 0.63 7.95 1.94
CA GLY A 6 0.54 9.35 1.58
C GLY A 6 0.43 9.56 0.07
N PRO A 7 -0.01 10.77 -0.33
CA PRO A 7 -0.01 11.16 -1.73
C PRO A 7 1.41 11.41 -2.23
N LEU A 8 1.62 11.22 -3.54
CA LEU A 8 2.84 11.67 -4.18
C LEU A 8 2.80 13.20 -4.32
N VAL A 9 3.86 13.90 -3.91
CA VAL A 9 3.87 15.37 -3.89
C VAL A 9 4.17 15.96 -5.28
N ARG A 10 4.79 15.19 -6.16
CA ARG A 10 5.22 15.62 -7.50
C ARG A 10 4.57 14.81 -8.64
N ASP A 11 3.62 13.95 -8.31
CA ASP A 11 2.93 13.08 -9.26
C ASP A 11 1.49 12.79 -8.77
N THR A 12 0.66 12.20 -9.62
CA THR A 12 -0.67 11.73 -9.26
C THR A 12 -0.62 10.39 -8.52
N GLY A 13 -1.57 10.18 -7.60
CA GLY A 13 -1.71 8.92 -6.87
C GLY A 13 -1.07 8.94 -5.48
N GLY A 14 -0.81 7.74 -4.94
CA GLY A 14 -0.30 7.58 -3.58
C GLY A 14 0.53 6.31 -3.41
N LEU A 15 1.31 6.29 -2.33
CA LEU A 15 2.07 5.13 -1.87
C LEU A 15 1.46 4.65 -0.57
N LEU A 16 1.14 3.37 -0.50
CA LEU A 16 0.63 2.72 0.69
C LEU A 16 1.51 1.50 0.99
N ILE A 17 1.87 1.34 2.27
CA ILE A 17 2.63 0.20 2.78
C ILE A 17 1.71 -0.55 3.75
N PHE A 18 1.53 -1.85 3.49
CA PHE A 18 0.71 -2.73 4.29
C PHE A 18 1.55 -3.83 4.93
N ARG A 19 1.18 -4.23 6.14
CA ARG A 19 1.51 -5.55 6.69
C ARG A 19 0.37 -6.49 6.33
N ALA A 20 0.65 -7.52 5.55
CA ALA A 20 -0.30 -8.50 5.05
C ALA A 20 0.40 -9.84 4.80
N GLY A 21 -0.36 -10.95 4.86
CA GLY A 21 0.17 -12.30 4.61
C GLY A 21 0.25 -12.67 3.13
N SER A 22 -0.37 -11.88 2.24
CA SER A 22 -0.34 -12.13 0.79
C SER A 22 -0.72 -10.89 -0.02
N GLU A 23 -0.39 -10.89 -1.32
CA GLU A 23 -0.89 -9.87 -2.26
C GLU A 23 -2.43 -9.86 -2.32
N ALA A 24 -3.08 -11.02 -2.30
CA ALA A 24 -4.53 -11.12 -2.42
C ALA A 24 -5.26 -10.42 -1.27
N GLU A 25 -4.70 -10.47 -0.06
CA GLU A 25 -5.21 -9.73 1.10
C GLU A 25 -5.14 -8.22 0.85
N VAL A 26 -4.00 -7.71 0.36
CA VAL A 26 -3.84 -6.29 0.03
C VAL A 26 -4.77 -5.88 -1.11
N ARG A 27 -4.90 -6.72 -2.15
CA ARG A 27 -5.80 -6.49 -3.27
C ARG A 27 -7.23 -6.31 -2.79
N GLY A 28 -7.72 -7.20 -1.92
CA GLY A 28 -9.07 -7.10 -1.35
C GLY A 28 -9.30 -5.81 -0.56
N LEU A 29 -8.28 -5.30 0.14
CA LEU A 29 -8.35 -4.00 0.82
C LEU A 29 -8.41 -2.85 -0.17
N VAL A 30 -7.56 -2.86 -1.21
CA VAL A 30 -7.52 -1.81 -2.24
C VAL A 30 -8.82 -1.79 -3.05
N ASP A 31 -9.32 -2.94 -3.50
CA ASP A 31 -10.59 -3.05 -4.23
C ASP A 31 -11.80 -2.66 -3.34
N GLY A 32 -11.61 -2.70 -2.02
CA GLY A 32 -12.57 -2.23 -1.04
C GLY A 32 -12.59 -0.71 -0.83
N ASP A 33 -11.58 0.01 -1.32
CA ASP A 33 -11.46 1.45 -1.16
C ASP A 33 -12.43 2.20 -2.09
N PRO A 34 -13.06 3.32 -1.64
CA PRO A 34 -13.93 4.11 -2.49
C PRO A 34 -13.28 4.56 -3.81
N TYR A 35 -12.00 4.88 -3.85
CA TYR A 35 -11.33 5.26 -5.10
C TYR A 35 -11.24 4.11 -6.09
N ALA A 36 -11.10 2.87 -5.63
CA ALA A 36 -11.14 1.70 -6.50
C ALA A 36 -12.57 1.42 -6.99
N ARG A 37 -13.55 1.41 -6.07
CA ARG A 37 -14.95 1.11 -6.40
C ARG A 37 -15.58 2.13 -7.35
N GLU A 38 -15.23 3.39 -7.20
CA GLU A 38 -15.73 4.49 -8.04
C GLU A 38 -14.88 4.70 -9.32
N GLY A 39 -13.90 3.82 -9.59
CA GLY A 39 -13.10 3.87 -10.81
C GLY A 39 -12.15 5.06 -10.92
N VAL A 40 -11.77 5.67 -9.80
CA VAL A 40 -10.84 6.81 -9.73
C VAL A 40 -9.40 6.37 -10.01
N LEU A 41 -9.05 5.13 -9.65
CA LEU A 41 -7.72 4.59 -9.85
C LEU A 41 -7.56 4.06 -11.29
N GLU A 42 -6.72 4.73 -12.09
CA GLU A 42 -6.40 4.27 -13.45
C GLU A 42 -5.46 3.04 -13.44
N HIS A 43 -4.56 2.97 -12.46
CA HIS A 43 -3.59 1.88 -12.36
C HIS A 43 -3.27 1.56 -10.89
N VAL A 44 -3.16 0.26 -10.57
CA VAL A 44 -2.78 -0.23 -9.25
C VAL A 44 -1.70 -1.30 -9.39
N ARG A 45 -0.54 -1.05 -8.79
CA ARG A 45 0.56 -2.02 -8.66
C ARG A 45 0.70 -2.44 -7.21
N ILE A 46 0.71 -3.75 -6.97
CA ILE A 46 0.98 -4.32 -5.65
C ILE A 46 2.21 -5.20 -5.79
N GLU A 47 3.17 -5.04 -4.89
CA GLU A 47 4.43 -5.78 -4.90
C GLU A 47 4.79 -6.18 -3.47
N HIS A 48 5.35 -7.37 -3.32
CA HIS A 48 5.96 -7.76 -2.06
C HIS A 48 7.26 -6.98 -1.86
N TRP A 49 7.45 -6.43 -0.67
CA TRP A 49 8.62 -5.63 -0.33
C TRP A 49 9.27 -6.14 0.94
N ASP A 50 10.57 -6.44 0.85
CA ASP A 50 11.40 -6.86 1.98
C ASP A 50 12.39 -5.73 2.34
N PRO A 51 12.08 -4.91 3.36
CA PRO A 51 12.89 -3.77 3.73
C PRO A 51 14.11 -4.16 4.56
N VAL A 52 15.29 -3.83 4.04
CA VAL A 52 16.59 -4.17 4.65
C VAL A 52 17.08 -3.07 5.62
N LEU A 53 16.76 -1.80 5.36
CA LEU A 53 17.25 -0.64 6.12
C LEU A 53 16.15 0.42 6.29
N GLY A 54 16.28 1.24 7.34
CA GLY A 54 15.42 2.41 7.59
C GLY A 54 14.62 2.31 8.89
N SER A 55 14.06 3.45 9.33
CA SER A 55 13.29 3.55 10.59
C SER A 55 12.01 2.72 10.60
N LEU A 56 11.47 2.39 9.41
CA LEU A 56 10.30 1.54 9.28
C LEU A 56 10.61 0.07 9.56
N VAL A 57 11.86 -0.41 9.47
CA VAL A 57 12.20 -1.81 9.77
C VAL A 57 11.75 -2.21 11.18
N GLY A 58 11.91 -1.33 12.17
CA GLY A 58 11.44 -1.57 13.53
C GLY A 58 9.92 -1.60 13.69
N HIS A 59 9.17 -1.01 12.75
CA HIS A 59 7.70 -1.04 12.72
C HIS A 59 7.14 -2.28 12.00
N LEU A 60 8.04 -3.07 11.41
CA LEU A 60 7.74 -4.33 10.71
C LEU A 60 8.08 -5.54 11.58
N GLY A 61 8.84 -5.35 12.67
CA GLY A 61 8.95 -6.28 13.78
C GLY A 61 7.69 -6.29 14.64
N ASP A 62 7.33 -7.48 15.12
CA ASP A 62 6.10 -7.93 15.78
C ASP A 62 4.81 -7.81 14.95
#